data_AF-A0A0R3QX17-F1
#
_entry.id   AF-A0A0R3QX17-F1
#
_cell.length_a   1.000
_cell.length_b   1.000
_cell.length_c   1.000
_cell.angle_alpha   90.00
_cell.angle_beta   90.00
_cell.angle_gamma   90.00
#
_symmetry.space_group_name_H-M   'P 1'
#
loop_
_entity.id
_entity.type
_entity.pdbx_description
1 polymer ?
#
loop_
_entity_poly.entity_id
_entity_poly.type
_entity_poly.pdbx_seq_one_letter_code
_entity_poly.pdbx_strand_id
1 'polypeptide(L)'
;MDVIIKSLKMDVTKINKSGKIIEEITSKPRQINRYNHANRFRVCVNGYELDMSKAIEKVYKFELKIYGIKSDAKEKELHRGPKNDVAVALRHRVLWSIYQQLLKSYEDIFGNDLKKYFYDCGINFYSVNKLYDRSEGEKEFKISVELLPQETREFLSKRIIGLVARLLPCEEINLHQTTAVSADLCARERSLQQFLEIATSQMMLHEYVNFFSFFFCSFSSQW
;
A
#
# COMPACT_ATOMS: atom_id res chain seq x y z
N MET A 1 -11.48 -22.91 25.69
CA MET A 1 -10.95 -21.79 24.87
C MET A 1 -11.66 -20.56 25.37
N ASP A 2 -11.03 -19.85 26.29
CA ASP A 2 -11.66 -18.76 27.02
C ASP A 2 -11.38 -17.43 26.32
N VAL A 3 -12.44 -16.79 25.85
CA VAL A 3 -12.38 -15.46 25.23
C VAL A 3 -12.33 -14.43 26.36
N ILE A 4 -11.13 -13.92 26.64
CA ILE A 4 -10.94 -12.81 27.58
C ILE A 4 -11.24 -11.50 26.84
N ILE A 5 -12.43 -10.94 27.08
CA ILE A 5 -12.81 -9.61 26.59
C ILE A 5 -12.17 -8.55 27.50
N LYS A 6 -11.08 -7.92 27.06
CA LYS A 6 -10.54 -6.72 27.73
C LYS A 6 -11.29 -5.48 27.23
N SER A 7 -11.96 -4.80 28.17
CA SER A 7 -12.64 -3.52 27.94
C SER A 7 -11.60 -2.41 27.74
N LEU A 8 -11.53 -1.84 26.54
CA LEU A 8 -10.83 -0.57 26.29
C LEU A 8 -11.66 0.56 26.90
N LYS A 9 -11.12 1.21 27.94
CA LYS A 9 -11.64 2.47 28.49
C LYS A 9 -11.00 3.63 27.74
N MET A 10 -11.80 4.39 27.01
CA MET A 10 -11.40 5.74 26.56
C MET A 10 -12.04 6.76 27.50
N ASP A 11 -11.30 7.23 28.49
CA ASP A 11 -11.66 8.42 29.27
C ASP A 11 -11.06 9.65 28.56
N VAL A 12 -11.88 10.37 27.80
CA VAL A 12 -11.49 11.69 27.28
C VAL A 12 -11.78 12.72 28.36
N THR A 13 -10.81 12.97 29.22
CA THR A 13 -10.76 14.20 30.03
C THR A 13 -9.58 15.04 29.57
N LYS A 14 -9.87 16.21 29.00
CA LYS A 14 -8.91 17.32 28.99
C LYS A 14 -9.61 18.58 29.50
N ILE A 15 -9.26 18.96 30.72
CA ILE A 15 -9.28 20.35 31.17
C ILE A 15 -7.89 20.89 30.84
N ASN A 16 -7.79 22.03 30.16
CA ASN A 16 -6.75 22.99 30.56
C ASN A 16 -7.13 24.45 30.28
N LYS A 17 -6.75 25.30 31.24
CA LYS A 17 -6.89 26.75 31.27
C LYS A 17 -5.71 27.39 30.54
N SER A 18 -5.88 27.79 29.29
CA SER A 18 -5.07 28.85 28.67
C SER A 18 -5.63 29.14 27.27
N GLY A 19 -6.24 30.32 27.11
CA GLY A 19 -6.96 30.71 25.90
C GLY A 19 -6.07 30.84 24.67
N LYS A 20 -6.04 29.79 23.84
CA LYS A 20 -5.72 29.87 22.42
C LYS A 20 -6.72 29.04 21.63
N ILE A 21 -7.36 29.72 20.67
CA ILE A 21 -8.38 29.17 19.77
C ILE A 21 -7.65 28.31 18.72
N ILE A 22 -8.00 27.03 18.63
CA ILE A 22 -7.72 26.18 17.47
C ILE A 22 -9.07 25.98 16.80
N GLU A 23 -9.15 26.25 15.50
CA GLU A 23 -10.37 26.08 14.71
C GLU A 23 -10.96 24.68 14.90
N GLU A 24 -12.10 24.64 15.57
CA GLU A 24 -12.88 23.45 15.85
C GLU A 24 -13.49 22.93 14.55
N ILE A 25 -13.18 21.68 14.19
CA ILE A 25 -13.97 20.90 13.23
C ILE A 25 -15.39 20.85 13.81
N THR A 26 -16.30 21.62 13.22
CA THR A 26 -17.67 21.77 13.70
C THR A 26 -18.37 20.41 13.70
N SER A 27 -18.65 19.89 14.89
CA SER A 27 -19.40 18.65 15.08
C SER A 27 -20.82 18.81 14.53
N LYS A 28 -21.29 17.84 13.72
CA LYS A 28 -22.67 17.78 13.22
C LYS A 28 -23.70 17.96 14.36
N PRO A 29 -24.83 18.67 14.13
CA PRO A 29 -25.82 18.93 15.16
C PRO A 29 -26.44 17.63 15.71
N ARG A 30 -26.44 17.49 17.04
CA ARG A 30 -27.06 16.38 17.77
C ARG A 30 -28.58 16.50 17.67
N GLN A 31 -29.24 15.55 17.02
CA GLN A 31 -30.70 15.37 17.15
C GLN A 31 -31.03 14.95 18.58
N ILE A 32 -31.81 15.77 19.28
CA ILE A 32 -32.31 15.51 20.64
C ILE A 32 -33.70 14.91 20.52
N ASN A 33 -33.79 13.62 20.20
CA ASN A 33 -34.97 12.83 20.49
C ASN A 33 -34.59 11.88 21.64
N ARG A 34 -35.00 12.26 22.86
CA ARG A 34 -34.68 11.58 24.12
C ARG A 34 -35.42 10.24 24.19
N TYR A 35 -34.73 9.17 23.80
CA TYR A 35 -34.99 7.85 24.35
C TYR A 35 -34.16 7.70 25.63
N ASN A 36 -34.66 7.00 26.65
CA ASN A 36 -33.89 6.70 27.86
C ASN A 36 -32.66 5.87 27.47
N HIS A 37 -31.54 6.54 27.21
CA HIS A 37 -30.35 5.94 26.63
C HIS A 37 -29.66 5.06 27.67
N ALA A 38 -29.53 3.77 27.36
CA ALA A 38 -28.56 2.93 28.05
C ALA A 38 -27.18 3.61 27.97
N ASN A 39 -26.60 3.97 29.12
CA ASN A 39 -25.37 4.78 29.19
C ASN A 39 -24.17 4.14 28.48
N ARG A 40 -24.21 2.81 28.25
CA ARG A 40 -23.22 2.05 27.49
C ARG A 40 -23.90 0.84 26.84
N PHE A 41 -23.59 0.59 25.58
CA PHE A 41 -24.00 -0.62 24.88
C PHE A 41 -22.75 -1.34 24.38
N ARG A 42 -22.71 -2.67 24.53
CA ARG A 42 -21.61 -3.49 24.01
C ARG A 42 -21.83 -3.64 22.51
N VAL A 43 -20.87 -3.18 21.72
CA VAL A 43 -20.88 -3.34 20.26
C VAL A 43 -19.87 -4.42 19.91
N CYS A 44 -20.33 -5.44 19.19
CA CYS A 44 -19.43 -6.31 18.45
C CYS A 44 -19.15 -5.66 17.10
N VAL A 45 -17.87 -5.52 16.75
CA VAL A 45 -17.43 -4.98 15.46
C VAL A 45 -16.76 -6.08 14.66
N ASN A 46 -16.86 -6.04 13.33
CA ASN A 46 -16.08 -6.91 12.44
C ASN A 46 -14.66 -6.34 12.28
N GLY A 47 -13.94 -6.25 13.39
CA GLY A 47 -12.56 -5.78 13.45
C GLY A 47 -11.71 -6.82 14.17
N TYR A 48 -10.55 -7.11 13.61
CA TYR A 48 -9.57 -8.03 14.20
C TYR A 48 -8.33 -7.24 14.61
N GLU A 49 -7.79 -7.56 15.78
CA GLU A 49 -6.55 -6.95 16.26
C GLU A 49 -5.36 -7.60 15.54
N LEU A 50 -4.50 -6.77 14.95
CA LEU A 50 -3.28 -7.23 14.32
C LEU A 50 -2.16 -7.27 15.38
N ASP A 51 -1.69 -8.47 15.71
CA ASP A 51 -0.56 -8.65 16.62
C ASP A 51 0.77 -8.38 15.90
N MET A 52 1.39 -7.25 16.25
CA MET A 52 2.68 -6.82 15.70
C MET A 52 3.87 -7.20 16.59
N SER A 53 3.67 -7.89 17.72
CA SER A 53 4.73 -8.18 18.70
C SER A 53 5.92 -8.98 18.14
N LYS A 54 5.67 -9.80 17.11
CA LYS A 54 6.68 -10.61 16.40
C LYS A 54 7.00 -10.08 15.00
N ALA A 55 6.51 -8.89 14.64
CA ALA A 55 6.83 -8.30 13.36
C ALA A 55 8.34 -8.05 13.23
N ILE A 56 8.84 -8.01 11.99
CA ILE A 56 10.20 -7.53 11.72
C ILE A 56 10.34 -6.06 12.15
N GLU A 57 11.56 -5.57 12.33
CA GLU A 57 11.77 -4.21 12.86
C GLU A 57 11.27 -3.13 11.91
N LYS A 58 11.62 -3.27 10.63
CA LYS A 58 11.33 -2.29 9.58
C LYS A 58 11.23 -2.93 8.21
N VAL A 59 10.65 -2.18 7.27
CA VAL A 59 10.62 -2.48 5.84
C VAL A 59 11.14 -1.31 5.03
N TYR A 60 11.65 -1.59 3.85
CA TYR A 60 12.29 -0.61 2.98
C TYR A 60 11.34 -0.25 1.84
N LYS A 61 11.03 1.04 1.71
CA LYS A 61 10.16 1.60 0.66
C LYS A 61 11.00 2.14 -0.49
N PHE A 62 10.55 1.84 -1.69
CA PHE A 62 11.10 2.29 -2.95
C PHE A 62 9.98 2.84 -3.84
N GLU A 63 10.34 3.77 -4.72
CA GLU A 63 9.52 4.17 -5.86
C GLU A 63 9.83 3.27 -7.06
N LEU A 64 8.84 2.53 -7.56
CA LEU A 64 8.92 1.72 -8.77
C LEU A 64 8.15 2.39 -9.90
N LYS A 65 8.87 2.88 -10.92
CA LYS A 65 8.30 3.47 -12.13
C LYS A 65 8.51 2.54 -13.31
N ILE A 66 7.47 2.26 -14.09
CA ILE A 66 7.52 1.30 -15.19
C ILE A 66 7.17 2.03 -16.47
N TYR A 67 8.07 1.93 -17.45
CA TYR A 67 7.99 2.60 -18.73
C TYR A 67 7.96 1.58 -19.87
N GLY A 68 7.09 1.80 -20.85
CA GLY A 68 7.16 1.17 -22.16
C GLY A 68 8.04 1.97 -23.09
N ILE A 69 9.06 1.34 -23.68
CA ILE A 69 9.87 1.90 -24.76
C ILE A 69 9.11 1.69 -26.06
N LYS A 70 8.82 2.77 -26.77
CA LYS A 70 8.19 2.72 -28.10
C LYS A 70 9.23 2.52 -29.21
N SER A 71 8.76 2.15 -30.40
CA SER A 71 9.57 2.05 -31.61
C SER A 71 10.30 3.36 -31.98
N ASP A 72 9.78 4.52 -31.59
CA ASP A 72 10.42 5.83 -31.76
C ASP A 72 11.38 6.21 -30.61
N ALA A 73 11.79 5.21 -29.81
CA ALA A 73 12.60 5.33 -28.59
C ALA A 73 12.01 6.23 -27.49
N LYS A 74 10.76 6.69 -27.62
CA LYS A 74 10.10 7.45 -26.57
C LYS A 74 9.58 6.54 -25.48
N GLU A 75 9.72 6.99 -24.25
CA GLU A 75 9.18 6.31 -23.08
C GLU A 75 7.72 6.69 -22.85
N LYS A 76 6.93 5.72 -22.39
CA LYS A 76 5.56 5.93 -21.90
C LYS A 76 5.44 5.32 -20.51
N GLU A 77 5.19 6.16 -19.52
CA GLU A 77 4.90 5.72 -18.16
C GLU A 77 3.60 4.90 -18.13
N LEU A 78 3.67 3.67 -17.63
CA LEU A 78 2.57 2.70 -17.67
C LEU A 78 1.61 2.82 -16.49
N HIS A 79 2.01 3.50 -15.42
CA HIS A 79 1.15 3.83 -14.28
C HIS A 79 0.05 4.82 -14.61
N ARG A 80 0.26 5.64 -15.65
CA ARG A 80 -0.67 6.70 -16.06
C ARG A 80 -1.60 6.25 -17.18
N GLY A 81 -2.81 6.80 -17.18
CA GLY A 81 -3.83 6.51 -18.19
C GLY A 81 -5.24 6.85 -17.70
N PRO A 82 -6.28 6.38 -18.40
CA PRO A 82 -7.68 6.63 -18.03
C PRO A 82 -7.98 6.21 -16.59
N LYS A 83 -8.82 6.98 -15.89
CA LYS A 83 -9.14 6.78 -14.46
C LYS A 83 -10.44 6.01 -14.20
N ASN A 84 -11.07 5.43 -15.23
CA ASN A 84 -12.25 4.59 -15.02
C ASN A 84 -11.85 3.24 -14.42
N ASP A 85 -12.74 2.66 -13.62
CA ASP A 85 -12.47 1.47 -12.81
C ASP A 85 -11.98 0.28 -13.64
N VAL A 86 -12.60 0.04 -14.80
CA VAL A 86 -12.22 -1.04 -15.71
C VAL A 86 -10.79 -0.86 -16.23
N ALA A 87 -10.43 0.34 -16.67
CA ALA A 87 -9.09 0.63 -17.17
C ALA A 87 -8.03 0.59 -16.07
N VAL A 88 -8.38 0.95 -14.83
CA VAL A 88 -7.50 0.86 -13.67
C VAL A 88 -7.24 -0.61 -13.33
N ALA A 89 -8.29 -1.43 -13.24
CA ALA A 89 -8.17 -2.86 -12.94
C ALA A 89 -7.32 -3.60 -13.99
N LEU A 90 -7.56 -3.35 -15.29
CA LEU A 90 -6.76 -3.95 -16.37
C LEU A 90 -5.29 -3.51 -16.31
N ARG A 91 -5.04 -2.22 -16.03
CA ARG A 91 -3.67 -1.70 -15.86
C ARG A 91 -2.97 -2.35 -14.68
N HIS A 92 -3.64 -2.48 -13.54
CA HIS A 92 -3.05 -3.10 -12.37
C HIS A 92 -2.68 -4.57 -12.64
N ARG A 93 -3.54 -5.34 -13.32
CA ARG A 93 -3.22 -6.71 -13.76
C ARG A 93 -1.94 -6.76 -14.61
N VAL A 94 -1.80 -5.82 -15.55
CA VAL A 94 -0.62 -5.72 -16.43
C VAL A 94 0.63 -5.32 -15.66
N LEU A 95 0.54 -4.32 -14.79
CA LEU A 95 1.65 -3.88 -13.95
C LEU A 95 2.10 -4.98 -12.98
N TRP A 96 1.15 -5.74 -12.42
CA TRP A 96 1.44 -6.89 -11.58
C TRP A 96 2.21 -7.97 -12.35
N SER A 97 1.77 -8.30 -13.57
CA SER A 97 2.45 -9.24 -14.46
C SER A 97 3.88 -8.81 -14.77
N ILE A 98 4.09 -7.51 -15.09
CA ILE A 98 5.42 -6.94 -15.32
C ILE A 98 6.28 -7.00 -14.06
N TYR A 99 5.72 -6.68 -12.89
CA TYR A 99 6.40 -6.78 -11.60
C TYR A 99 6.85 -8.23 -11.29
N GLN A 100 5.99 -9.22 -11.51
CA GLN A 100 6.37 -10.62 -11.32
C GLN A 100 7.50 -11.03 -12.27
N GLN A 101 7.48 -10.55 -13.52
CA GLN A 101 8.55 -10.79 -14.47
C GLN A 101 9.85 -10.07 -14.08
N LEU A 102 9.78 -8.85 -13.54
CA LEU A 102 10.92 -8.10 -13.02
C LEU A 102 11.66 -8.91 -11.96
N LEU A 103 10.94 -9.39 -10.94
CA LEU A 103 11.55 -10.16 -9.86
C LEU A 103 12.22 -11.44 -10.37
N LYS A 104 11.59 -12.12 -11.34
CA LYS A 104 12.14 -13.34 -11.95
C LYS A 104 13.36 -13.07 -12.83
N SER A 105 13.34 -12.00 -13.61
CA SER A 105 14.43 -11.64 -14.53
C SER A 105 15.70 -11.18 -13.83
N TYR A 106 15.58 -10.71 -12.58
CA TYR A 106 16.67 -10.17 -11.78
C TYR A 106 16.76 -10.89 -10.43
N GLU A 107 16.71 -12.23 -10.47
CA GLU A 107 16.82 -13.10 -9.29
C GLU A 107 18.14 -12.91 -8.53
N ASP A 108 19.20 -12.46 -9.20
CA ASP A 108 20.47 -12.09 -8.59
C ASP A 108 20.32 -10.93 -7.58
N ILE A 109 19.36 -10.05 -7.79
CA ILE A 109 19.07 -8.89 -6.93
C ILE A 109 17.93 -9.20 -5.96
N PHE A 110 16.84 -9.80 -6.47
CA PHE A 110 15.65 -10.03 -5.68
C PHE A 110 15.65 -11.38 -4.95
N GLY A 111 16.52 -12.31 -5.33
CA GLY A 111 16.56 -13.66 -4.79
C GLY A 111 15.30 -14.48 -5.11
N ASN A 112 15.24 -15.67 -4.50
CA ASN A 112 14.20 -16.66 -4.75
C ASN A 112 12.92 -16.47 -3.91
N ASP A 113 13.03 -15.78 -2.78
CA ASP A 113 11.91 -15.62 -1.86
C ASP A 113 11.08 -14.37 -2.22
N LEU A 114 10.17 -14.55 -3.17
CA LEU A 114 9.33 -13.46 -3.69
C LEU A 114 8.34 -12.90 -2.66
N LYS A 115 8.12 -13.60 -1.53
CA LYS A 115 7.22 -13.16 -0.45
C LYS A 115 7.76 -11.97 0.34
N LYS A 116 9.01 -11.58 0.08
CA LYS A 116 9.67 -10.42 0.70
C LYS A 116 9.37 -9.10 0.00
N TYR A 117 8.66 -9.13 -1.13
CA TYR A 117 8.41 -7.94 -1.95
C TYR A 117 6.92 -7.65 -2.04
N PHE A 118 6.57 -6.37 -1.91
CA PHE A 118 5.20 -5.90 -1.95
C PHE A 118 5.07 -4.75 -2.94
N TYR A 119 4.01 -4.75 -3.72
CA TYR A 119 3.81 -3.76 -4.78
C TYR A 119 2.33 -3.40 -4.89
N ASP A 120 2.03 -2.10 -4.89
CA ASP A 120 0.65 -1.59 -4.92
C ASP A 120 0.05 -1.44 -6.33
N CYS A 121 0.76 -1.88 -7.38
CA CYS A 121 0.44 -1.58 -8.78
C CYS A 121 0.38 -0.08 -9.12
N GLY A 122 0.78 0.78 -8.18
CA GLY A 122 1.08 2.18 -8.35
C GLY A 122 2.59 2.36 -8.34
N ILE A 123 3.07 3.34 -7.58
CA ILE A 123 4.50 3.64 -7.50
C ILE A 123 5.18 3.00 -6.29
N ASN A 124 4.44 2.46 -5.33
CA ASN A 124 5.03 2.04 -4.06
C ASN A 124 5.46 0.58 -4.15
N PHE A 125 6.75 0.36 -3.96
CA PHE A 125 7.35 -0.96 -3.82
C PHE A 125 7.99 -1.06 -2.43
N TYR A 126 7.80 -2.19 -1.77
CA TYR A 126 8.38 -2.46 -0.46
C TYR A 126 9.19 -3.75 -0.50
N SER A 127 10.27 -3.78 0.27
CA SER A 127 11.04 -4.99 0.52
C SER A 127 11.29 -5.17 2.01
N VAL A 128 11.25 -6.42 2.47
CA VAL A 128 11.71 -6.81 3.80
C VAL A 128 13.21 -6.54 3.99
N ASN A 129 13.99 -6.74 2.93
CA ASN A 129 15.44 -6.58 2.96
C ASN A 129 15.85 -5.28 2.26
N LYS A 130 16.92 -4.66 2.75
CA LYS A 130 17.53 -3.54 2.04
C LYS A 130 18.16 -4.05 0.75
N LEU A 131 17.75 -3.48 -0.38
CA LEU A 131 18.33 -3.82 -1.69
C LEU A 131 19.58 -2.98 -1.98
N TYR A 132 19.48 -1.67 -1.77
CA TYR A 132 20.57 -0.71 -1.97
C TYR A 132 20.22 0.65 -1.34
N ASP A 133 21.23 1.51 -1.24
CA ASP A 133 21.13 2.83 -0.62
C ASP A 133 20.66 3.92 -1.58
N ARG A 134 20.02 4.96 -1.03
CA ARG A 134 19.58 6.13 -1.83
C ARG A 134 20.76 6.86 -2.49
N SER A 135 21.95 6.78 -1.90
CA SER A 135 23.19 7.32 -2.48
C SER A 135 23.63 6.59 -3.76
N GLU A 136 23.17 5.36 -3.97
CA GLU A 136 23.42 4.62 -5.22
C GLU A 136 22.50 5.08 -6.37
N GLY A 137 21.49 5.91 -6.07
CA GLY A 137 20.58 6.47 -7.05
C GLY A 137 19.50 5.51 -7.54
N GLU A 138 18.84 5.90 -8.64
CA GLU A 138 17.81 5.10 -9.30
C GLU A 138 18.45 4.00 -10.13
N LYS A 139 18.02 2.75 -9.94
CA LYS A 139 18.48 1.61 -10.74
C LYS A 139 17.46 1.28 -11.83
N GLU A 140 17.96 1.03 -13.04
CA GLU A 140 17.16 0.67 -14.19
C GLU A 140 17.23 -0.83 -14.49
N PHE A 141 16.07 -1.44 -14.72
CA PHE A 141 15.91 -2.85 -15.06
C PHE A 141 15.18 -2.96 -16.39
N LYS A 142 15.86 -3.52 -17.40
CA LYS A 142 15.28 -3.77 -18.71
C LYS A 142 14.56 -5.11 -18.71
N ILE A 143 13.30 -5.12 -19.15
CA ILE A 143 12.48 -6.33 -19.21
C ILE A 143 12.10 -6.57 -20.67
N SER A 144 12.37 -7.78 -21.15
CA SER A 144 11.92 -8.18 -22.49
C SER A 144 10.41 -8.38 -22.51
N VAL A 145 9.72 -7.71 -23.43
CA VAL A 145 8.27 -7.84 -23.62
C VAL A 145 7.91 -9.29 -23.99
N GLU A 146 8.80 -10.01 -24.66
CA GLU A 146 8.56 -11.39 -25.11
C GLU A 146 8.41 -12.39 -23.96
N LEU A 147 9.00 -12.09 -22.80
CA LEU A 147 8.90 -12.92 -21.60
C LEU A 147 7.56 -12.74 -20.86
N LEU A 148 6.75 -11.76 -21.27
CA LEU A 148 5.46 -11.51 -20.63
C LEU A 148 4.37 -12.44 -21.16
N PRO A 149 3.36 -12.77 -20.32
CA PRO A 149 2.17 -13.48 -20.74
C PRO A 149 1.50 -12.80 -21.94
N GLN A 150 0.89 -13.60 -22.82
CA GLN A 150 0.26 -13.12 -24.05
C GLN A 150 -0.75 -12.00 -23.79
N GLU A 151 -1.63 -12.15 -22.79
CA GLU A 151 -2.62 -11.13 -22.43
C GLU A 151 -1.97 -9.78 -22.05
N THR A 152 -0.81 -9.83 -21.39
CA THR A 152 -0.06 -8.63 -21.01
C THR A 152 0.54 -7.98 -22.25
N ARG A 153 1.10 -8.78 -23.17
CA ARG A 153 1.64 -8.30 -24.45
C ARG A 153 0.57 -7.70 -25.36
N GLU A 154 -0.65 -8.23 -25.34
CA GLU A 154 -1.77 -7.72 -26.13
C GLU A 154 -2.29 -6.38 -25.59
N PHE A 155 -2.31 -6.21 -24.26
CA PHE A 155 -2.66 -4.94 -23.64
C PHE A 155 -1.61 -3.85 -23.90
N LEU A 156 -0.33 -4.23 -23.84
CA LEU A 156 0.75 -3.34 -24.24
C LEU A 156 0.59 -3.05 -25.74
N SER A 157 0.46 -1.78 -26.11
CA SER A 157 0.26 -1.42 -27.52
C SER A 157 1.36 -2.05 -28.38
N LYS A 158 1.04 -2.50 -29.60
CA LYS A 158 2.01 -3.05 -30.57
C LYS A 158 3.24 -2.16 -30.85
N ARG A 159 3.18 -0.89 -30.43
CA ARG A 159 4.27 0.08 -30.53
C ARG A 159 5.30 -0.03 -29.42
N ILE A 160 5.00 -0.70 -28.30
CA ILE A 160 5.92 -0.94 -27.19
C ILE A 160 6.80 -2.13 -27.56
N ILE A 161 8.10 -1.86 -27.72
CA ILE A 161 9.11 -2.83 -28.12
C ILE A 161 9.99 -3.30 -26.95
N GLY A 162 9.92 -2.61 -25.81
CA GLY A 162 10.70 -2.92 -24.62
C GLY A 162 10.09 -2.32 -23.37
N LEU A 163 10.54 -2.78 -22.20
CA LEU A 163 10.13 -2.25 -20.90
C LEU A 163 11.35 -1.88 -20.06
N VAL A 164 11.20 -0.80 -19.29
CA VAL A 164 12.18 -0.38 -18.29
C VAL A 164 11.45 -0.15 -16.97
N ALA A 165 11.88 -0.84 -15.93
CA ALA A 165 11.49 -0.56 -14.57
C ALA A 165 12.61 0.23 -13.87
N ARG A 166 12.27 1.36 -13.27
CA ARG A 166 13.18 2.20 -12.50
C ARG A 166 12.81 2.13 -11.03
N LEU A 167 13.78 1.82 -10.19
CA LEU A 167 13.58 1.62 -8.76
C LEU A 167 14.47 2.56 -7.96
N LEU A 168 13.87 3.39 -7.10
CA LEU A 168 14.56 4.41 -6.31
C LEU A 168 14.28 4.20 -4.81
N PRO A 169 15.30 4.10 -3.93
CA PRO A 169 15.09 3.98 -2.48
C PRO A 169 14.55 5.30 -1.90
N CYS A 170 13.51 5.20 -1.06
CA CYS A 170 12.78 6.37 -0.56
C CYS A 170 12.81 6.51 0.97
N GLU A 171 12.37 5.47 1.69
CA GLU A 171 12.07 5.55 3.13
C GLU A 171 12.28 4.19 3.83
N GLU A 172 12.59 4.21 5.13
CA GLU A 172 12.52 3.04 6.00
C GLU A 172 11.30 3.17 6.93
N ILE A 173 10.41 2.19 6.91
CA ILE A 173 9.17 2.18 7.71
C ILE A 173 9.37 1.26 8.90
N ASN A 174 9.35 1.82 10.10
CA ASN A 174 9.47 1.08 11.34
C ASN A 174 8.11 0.51 11.76
N LEU A 175 8.05 -0.79 12.10
CA LEU A 175 6.81 -1.49 12.45
C LEU A 175 6.51 -1.47 13.95
N HIS A 176 7.53 -1.37 14.80
CA HIS A 176 7.38 -1.39 16.28
C HIS A 176 7.29 0.00 16.91
N GLN A 177 7.69 1.05 16.19
CA GLN A 177 7.76 2.41 16.74
C GLN A 177 6.47 3.19 16.43
N THR A 178 5.45 3.01 17.26
CA THR A 178 4.22 3.82 17.28
C THR A 178 4.27 4.96 18.30
N THR A 179 5.34 5.02 19.11
CA THR A 179 5.52 6.01 20.18
C THR A 179 6.69 6.93 19.88
N ALA A 180 6.47 7.95 19.05
CA ALA A 180 7.44 9.04 18.94
C ALA A 180 6.70 10.35 18.78
N VAL A 181 6.54 11.09 19.88
CA VAL A 181 6.09 12.50 19.88
C VAL A 181 6.99 13.30 18.95
N SER A 182 6.67 13.36 17.66
CA SER A 182 7.44 14.02 16.61
C SER A 182 6.47 14.66 15.62
N ALA A 183 6.91 15.76 15.00
CA ALA A 183 6.10 16.54 14.07
C ALA A 183 5.64 15.73 12.83
N ASP A 184 6.26 14.59 12.56
CA ASP A 184 6.01 13.74 11.38
C ASP A 184 5.22 12.46 11.69
N LEU A 185 4.62 12.36 12.88
CA LEU A 185 3.81 11.21 13.29
C LEU A 185 2.75 10.83 12.25
N CYS A 186 1.97 11.81 11.77
CA CYS A 186 0.90 11.53 10.80
C CYS A 186 1.43 10.98 9.47
N ALA A 187 2.59 11.46 9.00
CA ALA A 187 3.19 10.96 7.77
C ALA A 187 3.72 9.53 7.93
N ARG A 188 4.37 9.25 9.07
CA ARG A 188 4.88 7.91 9.41
C ARG A 188 3.75 6.90 9.61
N GLU A 189 2.71 7.28 10.34
CA GLU A 189 1.51 6.47 10.53
C GLU A 189 0.85 6.15 9.19
N ARG A 190 0.80 7.14 8.27
CA ARG A 190 0.30 6.93 6.91
C ARG A 190 1.14 5.95 6.12
N SER A 191 2.47 6.08 6.10
CA SER A 191 3.36 5.14 5.40
C SER A 191 3.25 3.72 5.96
N LEU A 192 3.19 3.58 7.29
CA LEU A 192 2.97 2.30 7.96
C LEU A 192 1.62 1.69 7.60
N GLN A 193 0.54 2.48 7.68
CA GLN A 193 -0.80 2.04 7.33
C GLN A 193 -0.87 1.57 5.87
N GLN A 194 -0.31 2.35 4.94
CA GLN A 194 -0.24 1.99 3.52
C GLN A 194 0.50 0.67 3.32
N PHE A 195 1.64 0.48 3.99
CA PHE A 195 2.36 -0.80 3.91
C PHE A 195 1.51 -1.96 4.43
N LEU A 196 0.85 -1.82 5.59
CA LEU A 196 0.01 -2.87 6.15
C LEU A 196 -1.20 -3.20 5.27
N GLU A 197 -1.84 -2.20 4.68
CA GLU A 197 -2.92 -2.37 3.70
C GLU A 197 -2.46 -3.20 2.49
N ILE A 198 -1.27 -2.89 1.95
CA ILE A 198 -0.72 -3.61 0.80
C ILE A 198 -0.31 -5.04 1.20
N ALA A 199 0.42 -5.19 2.30
CA ALA A 199 0.92 -6.48 2.76
C ALA A 199 -0.23 -7.46 3.01
N THR A 200 -1.26 -7.02 3.74
CA THR A 200 -2.46 -7.84 4.01
C THR A 200 -3.22 -8.15 2.73
N SER A 201 -3.40 -7.19 1.82
CA SER A 201 -4.07 -7.40 0.54
C SER A 201 -3.33 -8.39 -0.36
N GLN A 202 -2.00 -8.29 -0.45
CA GLN A 202 -1.18 -9.15 -1.29
C GLN A 202 -1.05 -10.56 -0.73
N MET A 203 -1.00 -10.72 0.60
CA MET A 203 -1.01 -12.05 1.24
C MET A 203 -2.26 -12.85 0.89
N MET A 204 -3.44 -12.21 0.88
CA MET A 204 -4.68 -12.86 0.46
C MET A 204 -4.61 -13.39 -0.99
N LEU A 205 -3.86 -12.73 -1.87
CA LEU A 205 -3.69 -13.13 -3.27
C LEU A 205 -2.70 -14.28 -3.46
N HIS A 206 -1.69 -14.41 -2.59
CA HIS A 206 -0.77 -15.55 -2.64
C HIS A 206 -1.47 -16.87 -2.27
N GLU A 207 -2.57 -16.81 -1.54
CA GLU A 207 -3.38 -17.98 -1.16
C GLU A 207 -4.61 -18.19 -2.08
N TYR A 208 -5.08 -17.16 -2.78
CA TYR A 208 -6.25 -17.24 -3.67
C TYR A 208 -6.00 -16.60 -5.06
N VAL A 209 -6.00 -17.44 -6.10
CA VAL A 209 -5.54 -17.12 -7.48
C VAL A 209 -6.39 -16.10 -8.26
N ASN A 210 -7.52 -15.57 -7.76
CA ASN A 210 -8.44 -14.77 -8.59
C ASN A 210 -9.18 -13.61 -7.86
N PHE A 211 -8.48 -12.64 -7.26
CA PHE A 211 -9.18 -11.54 -6.55
C PHE A 211 -8.61 -10.12 -6.75
N PHE A 212 -8.05 -9.82 -7.93
CA PHE A 212 -7.50 -8.47 -8.19
C PHE A 212 -8.55 -7.34 -8.24
N SER A 213 -9.85 -7.65 -8.36
CA SER A 213 -10.86 -6.64 -8.70
C SER A 213 -11.72 -6.13 -7.54
N PHE A 214 -11.78 -6.81 -6.38
CA PHE A 214 -12.77 -6.47 -5.36
C PHE A 214 -12.21 -5.69 -4.16
N PHE A 215 -10.95 -5.92 -3.75
CA PHE A 215 -10.47 -5.35 -2.48
C PHE A 215 -10.00 -3.89 -2.59
N PHE A 216 -9.37 -3.51 -3.71
CA PHE A 216 -8.93 -2.12 -3.91
C PHE A 216 -10.08 -1.15 -4.20
N CYS A 217 -11.17 -1.60 -4.84
CA CYS A 217 -12.32 -0.74 -5.15
C CYS A 217 -13.10 -0.30 -3.89
N SER A 218 -13.07 -1.09 -2.82
CA SER A 218 -13.81 -0.78 -1.58
C SER A 218 -13.11 0.26 -0.70
N PHE A 219 -11.78 0.40 -0.78
CA PHE A 219 -11.04 1.39 0.02
C PHE A 219 -10.88 2.75 -0.67
N SER A 220 -10.92 2.81 -2.00
CA SER A 220 -10.85 4.08 -2.74
C SER A 220 -12.19 4.80 -2.88
N SER A 221 -13.31 4.16 -2.51
CA SER A 221 -14.67 4.69 -2.71
C SER A 221 -15.30 5.27 -1.43
N GLN A 222 -14.53 5.43 -0.36
CA GLN A 222 -14.98 6.08 0.88
C GLN A 222 -14.03 7.20 1.33
N TRP A 223 -13.80 8.19 0.46
CA TRP A 223 -13.44 9.56 0.85
C TRP A 223 -14.01 10.55 -0.15
#